data_AF-U3U6P4-F1
#
_entry.id   AF-U3U6P4-F1
#
_cell.length_a   1.000
_cell.length_b   1.000
_cell.length_c   1.000
_cell.angle_alpha   90.00
_cell.angle_beta   90.00
_cell.angle_gamma   90.00
#
_symmetry.space_group_name_H-M   'P 1'
#
loop_
_entity.id
_entity.type
_entity.pdbx_description
1 polymer ?
#
loop_
_entity_poly.entity_id
_entity_poly.type
_entity_poly.pdbx_seq_one_letter_code
_entity_poly.pdbx_strand_id
1 'polypeptide(L)'
;MENDDAKSGLIAIINTSGADAIRLALGSLPMLILSLSVVGILKSAGAIELLTQLLAPLLQKLHIAEVYVLPALTKCLAGGTAYYGVVSGLVEQGQYSAHNINASAGLLIQTFDLPGIGIFLGLSSRFPRLFRFAVPGILLGIALRATAHSLLF
;
A
#
# COMPACT_ATOMS: atom_id res chain seq x y z
N MET A 1 24.61 -41.32 3.62
CA MET A 1 24.42 -40.77 2.27
C MET A 1 23.15 -39.89 2.16
N GLU A 2 22.20 -39.99 3.09
CA GLU A 2 20.91 -39.26 3.05
C GLU A 2 20.97 -37.73 3.31
N ASN A 3 22.09 -37.24 3.87
CA ASN A 3 22.19 -35.86 4.36
C ASN A 3 22.70 -34.85 3.30
N ASP A 4 23.24 -35.33 2.18
CA ASP A 4 23.83 -34.49 1.13
C ASP A 4 22.78 -34.10 0.06
N ASP A 5 21.90 -35.04 -0.31
CA ASP A 5 20.74 -34.78 -1.19
C ASP A 5 19.74 -33.80 -0.57
N ALA A 6 19.50 -33.90 0.76
CA ALA A 6 18.62 -32.98 1.47
C ALA A 6 19.18 -31.54 1.52
N LYS A 7 20.50 -31.37 1.69
CA LYS A 7 21.16 -30.05 1.64
C LYS A 7 21.14 -29.46 0.23
N SER A 8 21.43 -30.27 -0.79
CA SER A 8 21.34 -29.86 -2.19
C SER A 8 19.91 -29.42 -2.56
N GLY A 9 18.90 -30.16 -2.08
CA GLY A 9 17.49 -29.80 -2.23
C GLY A 9 17.11 -28.50 -1.53
N LEU A 10 17.60 -28.24 -0.31
CA LEU A 10 17.33 -27.00 0.40
C LEU A 10 17.95 -25.78 -0.29
N ILE A 11 19.21 -25.89 -0.73
CA ILE A 11 19.90 -24.81 -1.46
C ILE A 11 19.21 -24.55 -2.80
N ALA A 12 18.75 -25.60 -3.50
CA ALA A 12 17.97 -25.45 -4.72
C ALA A 12 16.66 -24.69 -4.48
N ILE A 13 15.89 -25.05 -3.45
CA ILE A 13 14.64 -24.35 -3.09
C ILE A 13 14.90 -22.87 -2.80
N ILE A 14 15.96 -22.57 -2.03
CA ILE A 14 16.34 -21.18 -1.71
C ILE A 14 16.69 -20.42 -2.99
N ASN A 15 17.50 -21.00 -3.86
CA ASN A 15 17.94 -20.35 -5.10
C ASN A 15 16.76 -20.08 -6.04
N THR A 16 15.87 -21.07 -6.23
CA THR A 16 14.67 -20.91 -7.06
C THR A 16 13.70 -19.89 -6.47
N SER A 17 13.43 -19.96 -5.16
CA SER A 17 12.53 -19.01 -4.49
C SER A 17 13.08 -17.58 -4.51
N GLY A 18 14.40 -17.42 -4.37
CA GLY A 18 15.08 -16.13 -4.48
C GLY A 18 14.99 -15.55 -5.89
N ALA A 19 15.20 -16.37 -6.92
CA ALA A 19 15.05 -15.96 -8.32
C ALA A 19 13.61 -15.52 -8.63
N ASP A 20 12.61 -16.25 -8.14
CA ASP A 20 11.20 -15.90 -8.28
C ASP A 20 10.86 -14.58 -7.57
N ALA A 21 11.39 -14.37 -6.36
CA ALA A 21 11.21 -13.13 -5.62
C ALA A 21 11.84 -11.91 -6.35
N ILE A 22 13.06 -12.05 -6.87
CA ILE A 22 13.71 -11.00 -7.67
C ILE A 22 12.89 -10.69 -8.91
N ARG A 23 12.43 -11.73 -9.63
CA ARG A 23 11.61 -11.55 -10.84
C ARG A 23 10.29 -10.86 -10.53
N LEU A 24 9.65 -11.20 -9.43
CA LEU A 24 8.42 -10.54 -8.97
C LEU A 24 8.67 -9.08 -8.60
N ALA A 25 9.73 -8.80 -7.83
CA ALA A 25 10.09 -7.45 -7.44
C ALA A 25 10.35 -6.57 -8.66
N LEU A 26 11.22 -7.03 -9.57
CA LEU A 26 11.52 -6.33 -10.82
C LEU A 26 10.29 -6.20 -11.73
N GLY A 27 9.43 -7.22 -11.78
CA GLY A 27 8.17 -7.19 -12.54
C GLY A 27 7.17 -6.16 -12.01
N SER A 28 7.23 -5.83 -10.72
CA SER A 28 6.36 -4.83 -10.10
C SER A 28 6.85 -3.38 -10.26
N LEU A 29 8.14 -3.15 -10.54
CA LEU A 29 8.72 -1.81 -10.66
C LEU A 29 8.03 -0.93 -11.70
N PRO A 30 7.74 -1.39 -12.93
CA PRO A 30 7.12 -0.53 -13.94
C PRO A 30 5.75 -0.02 -13.51
N MET A 31 4.96 -0.88 -12.87
CA MET A 31 3.64 -0.51 -12.36
C MET A 31 3.75 0.54 -11.25
N LEU A 32 4.70 0.40 -10.32
CA LEU A 32 4.93 1.36 -9.24
C LEU A 32 5.42 2.71 -9.76
N ILE A 33 6.36 2.70 -10.72
CA ILE A 33 6.88 3.92 -11.36
C ILE A 33 5.73 4.66 -12.06
N LEU A 34 4.96 3.97 -12.91
CA LEU A 34 3.82 4.56 -13.61
C LEU A 34 2.79 5.13 -12.65
N SER A 35 2.46 4.38 -11.59
CA SER A 35 1.47 4.81 -10.60
C SER A 35 1.92 6.07 -9.86
N LEU A 36 3.19 6.14 -9.44
CA LEU A 36 3.74 7.33 -8.77
C LEU A 36 3.85 8.52 -9.73
N SER A 37 4.24 8.29 -10.99
CA SER A 37 4.24 9.35 -12.02
C SER A 37 2.84 9.93 -12.23
N VAL A 38 1.81 9.09 -12.30
CA VAL A 38 0.41 9.54 -12.41
C VAL A 38 0.01 10.38 -11.20
N VAL A 39 0.32 9.93 -9.98
CA VAL A 39 0.06 10.72 -8.75
C VAL A 39 0.76 12.08 -8.81
N GLY A 40 2.03 12.12 -9.27
CA GLY A 40 2.79 13.35 -9.47
C GLY A 40 2.14 14.29 -10.47
N ILE A 41 1.67 13.76 -11.62
CA ILE A 41 0.96 14.53 -12.65
C ILE A 41 -0.34 15.09 -12.09
N LEU A 42 -1.16 14.27 -11.42
CA LEU A 42 -2.42 14.69 -10.80
C LEU A 42 -2.19 15.83 -9.80
N LYS A 43 -1.14 15.73 -8.97
CA LYS A 43 -0.75 16.79 -8.04
C LYS A 43 -0.35 18.06 -8.78
N SER A 44 0.50 17.98 -9.81
CA SER A 44 0.92 19.16 -10.58
C SER A 44 -0.22 19.81 -11.37
N ALA A 45 -1.23 19.04 -11.75
CA ALA A 45 -2.39 19.49 -12.50
C ALA A 45 -3.49 20.12 -11.63
N GLY A 46 -3.33 20.14 -10.30
CA GLY A 46 -4.37 20.65 -9.38
C GLY A 46 -5.53 19.68 -9.15
N ALA A 47 -5.44 18.44 -9.65
CA ALA A 47 -6.55 17.48 -9.59
C ALA A 47 -6.81 16.98 -8.16
N ILE A 48 -5.75 16.87 -7.35
CA ILE A 48 -5.86 16.44 -5.96
C ILE A 48 -6.58 17.51 -5.14
N GLU A 49 -6.34 18.79 -5.41
CA GLU A 49 -6.96 19.93 -4.76
C GLU A 49 -8.46 19.99 -5.10
N LEU A 50 -8.82 19.81 -6.37
CA LEU A 50 -10.22 19.72 -6.80
C LEU A 50 -10.95 18.55 -6.13
N LEU A 51 -10.31 17.39 -6.08
CA LEU A 51 -10.86 16.22 -5.41
C LEU A 51 -11.01 16.45 -3.89
N THR A 52 -10.05 17.14 -3.28
CA THR A 52 -10.09 17.51 -1.86
C THR A 52 -11.25 18.44 -1.58
N GLN A 53 -11.48 19.47 -2.40
CA GLN A 53 -12.63 20.38 -2.27
C GLN A 53 -13.97 19.65 -2.42
N LEU A 54 -14.05 18.68 -3.33
CA LEU A 54 -15.24 17.86 -3.51
C LEU A 54 -15.52 16.95 -2.31
N LEU A 55 -14.46 16.40 -1.69
CA LEU A 55 -14.55 15.55 -0.50
C LEU A 55 -14.65 16.32 0.82
N ALA A 56 -14.28 17.60 0.84
CA ALA A 56 -14.28 18.46 2.03
C ALA A 56 -15.56 18.35 2.88
N PRO A 57 -16.80 18.43 2.33
CA PRO A 57 -18.01 18.33 3.16
C PRO A 57 -18.17 16.96 3.83
N LEU A 58 -17.62 15.89 3.24
CA LEU A 58 -17.65 14.55 3.82
C LEU A 58 -16.54 14.38 4.86
N LEU A 59 -15.34 14.89 4.58
CA LEU A 59 -14.20 14.87 5.50
C LEU A 59 -14.50 15.66 6.78
N GLN A 60 -15.12 16.82 6.66
CA GLN A 60 -15.53 17.65 7.79
C GLN A 60 -16.58 16.95 8.67
N LYS A 61 -17.57 16.27 8.06
CA LYS A 61 -18.56 15.46 8.80
C LYS A 61 -17.93 14.30 9.57
N LEU A 62 -16.82 13.76 9.06
CA LEU A 62 -16.08 12.66 9.69
C LEU A 62 -14.92 13.13 10.58
N HIS A 63 -14.74 14.44 10.77
CA HIS A 63 -13.61 15.05 11.49
C HIS A 63 -12.22 14.59 10.99
N ILE A 64 -12.11 14.33 9.68
CA ILE A 64 -10.85 13.93 9.04
C ILE A 64 -10.18 15.15 8.41
N ALA A 65 -8.88 15.33 8.67
CA ALA A 65 -8.11 16.42 8.09
C ALA A 65 -7.89 16.23 6.56
N GLU A 66 -8.04 17.30 5.79
CA GLU A 66 -7.88 17.29 4.33
C GLU A 66 -6.46 16.87 3.88
N VAL A 67 -5.47 17.07 4.74
CA VAL A 67 -4.07 16.67 4.50
C VAL A 67 -3.91 15.16 4.23
N TYR A 68 -4.88 14.33 4.64
CA TYR A 68 -4.86 12.89 4.40
C TYR A 68 -5.24 12.48 2.97
N VAL A 69 -5.85 13.37 2.18
CA VAL A 69 -6.35 13.02 0.83
C VAL A 69 -5.20 12.63 -0.11
N LEU A 70 -4.15 13.45 -0.18
CA LEU A 70 -3.00 13.16 -1.03
C LEU A 70 -2.29 11.84 -0.63
N PRO A 71 -1.93 11.61 0.65
CA PRO A 71 -1.39 10.33 1.09
C PRO A 71 -2.32 9.14 0.82
N ALA A 72 -3.64 9.27 1.05
CA ALA A 72 -4.60 8.19 0.83
C ALA A 72 -4.72 7.82 -0.66
N LEU A 73 -4.74 8.81 -1.55
CA LEU A 73 -4.75 8.57 -3.00
C LEU A 73 -3.45 7.95 -3.47
N THR A 74 -2.32 8.46 -2.99
CA THR A 74 -1.00 7.90 -3.26
C THR A 74 -0.94 6.43 -2.82
N LYS A 75 -1.44 6.13 -1.63
CA LYS A 75 -1.54 4.78 -1.11
C LYS A 75 -2.37 3.88 -2.02
N CYS A 76 -3.55 4.34 -2.43
CA CYS A 76 -4.47 3.57 -3.25
C CYS A 76 -3.87 3.23 -4.63
N LEU A 77 -3.26 4.22 -5.28
CA LEU A 77 -2.77 4.12 -6.65
C LEU A 77 -1.34 3.56 -6.75
N ALA A 78 -0.42 4.10 -5.96
CA ALA A 78 1.02 3.84 -6.05
C ALA A 78 1.57 2.98 -4.89
N GLY A 79 0.73 2.64 -3.93
CA GLY A 79 1.02 1.67 -2.88
C GLY A 79 1.62 2.25 -1.59
N GLY A 80 1.82 1.37 -0.61
CA GLY A 80 2.30 1.76 0.72
C GLY A 80 3.68 2.43 0.75
N THR A 81 4.60 2.03 -0.12
CA THR A 81 5.95 2.64 -0.19
C THR A 81 5.88 4.06 -0.74
N ALA A 82 5.07 4.29 -1.77
CA ALA A 82 4.82 5.62 -2.30
C ALA A 82 4.16 6.55 -1.28
N TYR A 83 3.23 6.03 -0.47
CA TYR A 83 2.66 6.76 0.66
C TYR A 83 3.75 7.30 1.59
N TYR A 84 4.72 6.48 2.00
CA TYR A 84 5.80 6.93 2.87
C TYR A 84 6.69 8.00 2.22
N GLY A 85 6.96 7.90 0.92
CA GLY A 85 7.72 8.93 0.20
C GLY A 85 7.00 10.28 0.09
N VAL A 86 5.67 10.26 -0.06
CA VAL A 86 4.87 11.50 -0.05
C VAL A 86 4.77 12.07 1.37
N VAL A 87 4.52 11.23 2.36
CA VAL A 87 4.45 11.63 3.76
C VAL A 87 5.78 12.20 4.25
N SER A 88 6.92 11.61 3.88
CA SER A 88 8.23 12.17 4.26
C SER A 88 8.42 13.59 3.71
N GLY A 89 8.05 13.85 2.46
CA GLY A 89 8.09 15.19 1.89
C GLY A 89 7.12 16.17 2.58
N LEU A 90 5.94 15.72 3.00
CA LEU A 90 5.00 16.56 3.75
C LEU A 90 5.49 16.86 5.18
N VAL A 91 6.19 15.91 5.81
CA VAL A 91 6.86 16.11 7.11
C VAL A 91 7.97 17.15 6.99
N GLU A 92 8.81 17.05 5.96
CA GLU A 92 9.87 18.03 5.69
C GLU A 92 9.32 19.44 5.45
N GLN A 93 8.14 19.55 4.85
CA GLN A 93 7.43 20.82 4.63
C GLN A 93 6.69 21.33 5.87
N GLY A 94 6.71 20.59 6.99
CA GLY A 94 5.99 20.94 8.21
C GLY A 94 4.46 20.82 8.09
N GLN A 95 3.94 20.24 7.00
CA GLN A 95 2.50 20.05 6.77
C GLN A 95 1.96 18.75 7.37
N TYR A 96 2.86 17.85 7.80
CA TYR A 96 2.49 16.56 8.37
C TYR A 96 3.31 16.29 9.64
N SER A 97 2.62 15.99 10.74
CA SER A 97 3.26 15.75 12.04
C SER A 97 3.28 14.26 12.38
N ALA A 98 4.07 13.89 13.40
CA ALA A 98 4.03 12.54 13.97
C ALA A 98 2.62 12.16 14.47
N HIS A 99 1.85 13.13 14.96
CA HIS A 99 0.46 12.91 15.34
C HIS A 99 -0.41 12.53 14.12
N ASN A 100 -0.23 13.22 12.98
CA ASN A 100 -0.96 12.88 11.76
C ASN A 100 -0.60 11.48 11.24
N ILE A 101 0.68 11.10 11.31
CA ILE A 101 1.14 9.75 10.95
C ILE A 101 0.49 8.70 11.85
N ASN A 102 0.47 8.95 13.16
CA ASN A 102 -0.13 8.03 14.11
C ASN A 102 -1.64 7.93 13.90
N ALA A 103 -2.35 9.04 13.71
CA ALA A 103 -3.78 9.05 13.47
C ALA A 103 -4.16 8.29 12.18
N SER A 104 -3.35 8.40 11.12
CA SER A 104 -3.60 7.68 9.88
C SER A 104 -3.11 6.23 9.86
N ALA A 105 -2.32 5.81 10.85
CA ALA A 105 -1.66 4.49 10.87
C ALA A 105 -2.65 3.32 10.81
N GLY A 106 -3.74 3.39 11.59
CA GLY A 106 -4.74 2.34 11.68
C GLY A 106 -5.39 1.98 10.34
N LEU A 107 -5.51 2.96 9.43
CA LEU A 107 -6.17 2.79 8.13
C LEU A 107 -5.19 2.76 6.95
N LEU A 108 -4.23 3.70 6.89
CA LEU A 108 -3.39 3.90 5.71
C LEU A 108 -2.14 3.01 5.67
N ILE A 109 -1.62 2.56 6.83
CA ILE A 109 -0.42 1.72 6.87
C ILE A 109 -0.84 0.26 6.67
N GLN A 110 -1.08 -0.18 5.45
CA GLN A 110 -1.42 -1.57 5.11
C GLN A 110 -0.90 -1.90 3.70
N THR A 111 -0.97 -3.16 3.23
CA THR A 111 -0.47 -3.57 1.88
C THR A 111 -1.59 -3.84 0.85
N PHE A 112 -2.83 -3.72 1.26
CA PHE A 112 -4.00 -3.72 0.39
C PHE A 112 -4.13 -2.40 -0.40
N ASP A 113 -3.47 -2.37 -1.56
CA ASP A 113 -3.49 -1.29 -2.55
C ASP A 113 -3.45 -1.86 -3.98
N LEU A 114 -3.70 -1.02 -4.99
CA LEU A 114 -3.73 -1.46 -6.38
C LEU A 114 -2.44 -2.20 -6.79
N PRO A 115 -1.23 -1.72 -6.42
CA PRO A 115 0.00 -2.46 -6.63
C PRO A 115 0.08 -3.81 -5.92
N GLY A 116 -0.23 -3.86 -4.63
CA GLY A 116 -0.21 -5.07 -3.84
C GLY A 116 -1.12 -6.14 -4.44
N ILE A 117 -2.33 -5.73 -4.87
CA ILE A 117 -3.27 -6.61 -5.58
C ILE A 117 -2.64 -7.12 -6.89
N GLY A 118 -2.06 -6.24 -7.70
CA GLY A 118 -1.38 -6.60 -8.94
C GLY A 118 -0.27 -7.63 -8.74
N ILE A 119 0.58 -7.42 -7.73
CA ILE A 119 1.66 -8.34 -7.35
C ILE A 119 1.08 -9.70 -6.95
N PHE A 120 0.06 -9.73 -6.08
CA PHE A 120 -0.55 -10.98 -5.63
C PHE A 120 -1.24 -11.76 -6.77
N LEU A 121 -1.92 -11.07 -7.68
CA LEU A 121 -2.55 -11.71 -8.85
C LEU A 121 -1.50 -12.20 -9.87
N GLY A 122 -0.34 -11.56 -9.94
CA GLY A 122 0.78 -11.96 -10.80
C GLY A 122 1.52 -13.22 -10.33
N LEU A 123 1.40 -13.61 -9.06
CA LEU A 123 2.10 -14.78 -8.48
C LEU A 123 1.61 -16.12 -9.06
N SER A 124 0.29 -16.29 -9.25
CA SER A 124 -0.24 -17.52 -9.83
C SER A 124 -1.65 -17.34 -10.40
N SER A 125 -1.95 -18.10 -11.46
CA SER A 125 -3.28 -18.13 -12.11
C SER A 125 -4.41 -18.63 -11.19
N ARG A 126 -4.07 -19.29 -10.08
CA ARG A 126 -5.02 -19.81 -9.08
C ARG A 126 -5.34 -18.79 -7.99
N PHE A 127 -4.49 -17.79 -7.79
CA PHE A 127 -4.64 -16.78 -6.76
C PHE A 127 -5.91 -15.93 -6.88
N PRO A 128 -6.39 -15.52 -8.08
CA PRO A 128 -7.64 -14.75 -8.20
C PRO A 128 -8.86 -15.47 -7.60
N ARG A 129 -8.88 -16.82 -7.66
CA ARG A 129 -9.95 -17.62 -7.08
C ARG A 129 -9.93 -17.57 -5.55
N LEU A 130 -8.75 -17.56 -4.94
CA LEU A 130 -8.57 -17.41 -3.49
C LEU A 130 -8.84 -15.97 -3.03
N PHE A 131 -8.42 -15.00 -3.84
CA PHE A 131 -8.50 -13.58 -3.51
C PHE A 131 -9.92 -13.13 -3.18
N ARG A 132 -10.93 -13.66 -3.89
CA ARG A 132 -12.35 -13.37 -3.60
C ARG A 132 -12.75 -13.72 -2.15
N PHE A 133 -12.13 -14.74 -1.56
CA PHE A 133 -12.40 -15.19 -0.19
C PHE A 133 -11.49 -14.49 0.81
N ALA A 134 -10.29 -14.08 0.39
CA ALA A 134 -9.35 -13.34 1.23
C ALA A 134 -9.78 -11.87 1.42
N VAL A 135 -10.34 -11.22 0.40
CA VAL A 135 -10.73 -9.80 0.43
C VAL A 135 -11.65 -9.45 1.61
N PRO A 136 -12.75 -10.19 1.89
CA PRO A 136 -13.58 -9.93 3.06
C PRO A 136 -12.79 -9.97 4.38
N GLY A 137 -11.86 -10.93 4.53
CA GLY A 137 -11.00 -11.03 5.70
C GLY A 137 -10.01 -9.88 5.81
N ILE A 138 -9.43 -9.44 4.70
CA ILE A 138 -8.54 -8.27 4.65
C ILE A 138 -9.30 -7.01 5.06
N LEU A 139 -10.48 -6.79 4.48
CA LEU A 139 -11.32 -5.63 4.80
C LEU A 139 -11.76 -5.63 6.26
N LEU A 140 -12.19 -6.79 6.79
CA LEU A 140 -12.54 -6.94 8.20
C LEU A 140 -11.34 -6.68 9.12
N GLY A 141 -10.16 -7.21 8.78
CA GLY A 141 -8.93 -6.98 9.54
C GLY A 141 -8.50 -5.52 9.55
N ILE A 142 -8.57 -4.84 8.40
CA ILE A 142 -8.29 -3.40 8.30
C ILE A 142 -9.31 -2.60 9.13
N ALA A 143 -10.59 -2.94 9.06
CA ALA A 143 -11.64 -2.27 9.84
C ALA A 143 -11.45 -2.48 11.35
N LEU A 144 -11.20 -3.72 11.79
CA LEU A 144 -10.93 -4.04 13.19
C LEU A 144 -9.69 -3.31 13.70
N ARG A 145 -8.63 -3.28 12.90
CA ARG A 145 -7.41 -2.56 13.27
C ARG A 145 -7.62 -1.06 13.32
N ALA A 146 -8.31 -0.47 12.34
CA ALA A 146 -8.60 0.97 12.32
C ALA A 146 -9.47 1.39 13.52
N THR A 147 -10.49 0.59 13.86
CA THR A 147 -11.33 0.83 15.04
C THR A 147 -10.56 0.67 16.35
N ALA A 148 -9.79 -0.41 16.52
CA ALA A 148 -8.96 -0.60 17.71
C ALA A 148 -7.93 0.52 17.88
N HIS A 149 -7.30 0.95 16.78
CA HIS A 149 -6.33 2.05 16.80
C HIS A 149 -6.99 3.37 17.22
N SER A 150 -8.17 3.69 16.68
CA SER A 150 -8.93 4.89 17.04
C SER A 150 -9.47 4.88 18.48
N LEU A 151 -9.56 3.72 19.14
CA LEU A 151 -10.00 3.61 20.52
C LEU A 151 -8.84 3.71 21.52
N LEU A 152 -7.63 3.33 21.10
CA LEU A 152 -6.44 3.29 21.95
C LEU A 152 -5.57 4.55 21.85
N PHE A 153 -5.64 5.28 20.73
CA PHE A 153 -4.82 6.45 20.42
C PHE A 153 -5.69 7.61 19.94
#